data_AF-G8JTJ2-F1
#
_entry.id   AF-G8JTJ2-F1
#
_cell.length_a   1.000
_cell.length_b   1.000
_cell.length_c   1.000
_cell.angle_alpha   90.00
_cell.angle_beta   90.00
_cell.angle_gamma   90.00
#
_symmetry.space_group_name_H-M   'P 1'
#
loop_
_entity.id
_entity.type
_entity.pdbx_description
1 polymer ?
#
loop_
_entity_poly.entity_id
_entity_poly.type
_entity_poly.pdbx_seq_one_letter_code
_entity_poly.pdbx_strand_id
1 'polypeptide(L)'
;MSMLVVLWLLALCQIVLVLVSPLFKSWQPFRWYYAAVFRPLFRQEEEYKWKYWLVPAFYTGIYIYCSFVFYVHVYGEIRSGLYTLEARCLPVVLALPLLSGYYTIVTSPHDTITYVGPEIPFDGIIFHDNIVCRSCRLKKAARSKHCSICGRCILVADHHCVWLNNCIGLGNYQYFYLFLLSNCSMLSYATIRLSSVAPSGLWRSNKSFLSLMILVCCFAVISISFTYMQFALVRDGMTTNEKDKWYTIHKLMRNEQLLKLNNDCKFYIRIKNSPTPSSHTSTSTRTTHYQYEYYSTNPYDPKTYSLSDTSYHVVNSYQDIPNIYDRCSFWQNLKQRCVL
;
A
#
# COMPACT_ATOMS: atom_id res chain seq x y z
N MET A 1 -35.04 12.66 26.65
CA MET A 1 -33.88 12.53 25.73
C MET A 1 -34.43 12.34 24.33
N SER A 2 -34.01 13.12 23.33
CA SER A 2 -34.58 12.97 21.97
C SER A 2 -34.20 11.59 21.40
N MET A 3 -35.06 11.02 20.56
CA MET A 3 -34.80 9.74 19.87
C MET A 3 -33.45 9.76 19.14
N LEU A 4 -33.06 10.91 18.59
CA LEU A 4 -31.75 11.10 17.96
C LEU A 4 -30.58 10.91 18.94
N VAL A 5 -30.69 11.44 20.16
CA VAL A 5 -29.64 11.28 21.19
C VAL A 5 -29.54 9.82 21.64
N VAL A 6 -30.67 9.12 21.77
CA VAL A 6 -30.68 7.66 22.08
C VAL A 6 -29.94 6.88 20.99
N LEU A 7 -30.22 7.16 19.71
CA LEU A 7 -29.56 6.51 18.58
C LEU A 7 -28.06 6.78 18.55
N TRP A 8 -27.63 8.02 18.81
CA TRP A 8 -26.20 8.36 18.89
C TRP A 8 -25.48 7.67 20.04
N LEU A 9 -26.11 7.59 21.21
CA LEU A 9 -25.55 6.88 22.37
C LEU A 9 -25.40 5.38 22.08
N LEU A 10 -26.39 4.78 21.42
CA LEU A 10 -26.32 3.38 20.99
C LEU A 10 -25.21 3.15 19.97
N ALA A 11 -25.10 4.02 18.94
CA ALA A 11 -24.04 3.93 17.94
C ALA A 11 -22.64 4.08 18.56
N LEU A 12 -22.47 5.08 19.43
CA LEU A 12 -21.21 5.29 20.16
C LEU A 12 -20.87 4.09 21.05
N CYS A 13 -21.85 3.54 21.75
CA CYS A 13 -21.68 2.33 22.56
C CYS A 13 -21.20 1.15 21.70
N GLN A 14 -21.80 0.93 20.52
CA GLN A 14 -21.36 -0.12 19.59
C GLN A 14 -19.92 0.12 19.09
N ILE A 15 -19.56 1.36 18.75
CA ILE A 15 -18.19 1.71 18.35
C ILE A 15 -17.20 1.39 19.47
N VAL A 16 -17.50 1.80 20.71
CA VAL A 16 -16.65 1.51 21.87
C VAL A 16 -16.53 0.01 22.09
N LEU A 17 -17.64 -0.74 22.04
CA LEU A 17 -17.64 -2.20 22.18
C LEU A 17 -16.78 -2.87 21.10
N VAL A 18 -16.88 -2.45 19.84
CA VAL A 18 -16.02 -2.94 18.76
C VAL A 18 -14.54 -2.68 19.06
N LEU A 19 -14.17 -1.45 19.43
CA LEU A 19 -12.78 -1.06 19.67
C LEU A 19 -12.16 -1.77 20.88
N VAL A 20 -12.96 -1.98 21.94
CA VAL A 20 -12.51 -2.53 23.22
C VAL A 20 -12.55 -4.06 23.24
N SER A 21 -13.44 -4.69 22.47
CA SER A 21 -13.63 -6.16 22.47
C SER A 21 -12.36 -7.01 22.25
N PRO A 22 -11.35 -6.60 21.45
CA PRO A 22 -10.12 -7.40 21.27
C PRO A 22 -9.25 -7.42 22.53
N LEU A 23 -9.26 -6.34 23.30
CA LEU A 23 -8.48 -6.21 24.54
C LEU A 23 -9.04 -7.12 25.64
N PHE A 24 -10.37 -7.30 25.66
CA PHE A 24 -11.08 -8.08 26.68
C PHE A 24 -11.68 -9.39 26.14
N LYS A 25 -11.06 -9.97 25.09
CA LYS A 25 -11.55 -11.18 24.41
C LYS A 25 -11.79 -12.39 25.32
N SER A 26 -11.16 -12.43 26.50
CA SER A 26 -11.30 -13.52 27.49
C SER A 26 -12.37 -13.24 28.57
N TRP A 27 -12.84 -12.01 28.75
CA TRP A 27 -13.81 -11.62 29.78
C TRP A 27 -15.24 -11.62 29.24
N GLN A 28 -16.20 -12.20 29.96
CA GLN A 28 -17.63 -12.00 29.65
C GLN A 28 -18.05 -10.60 30.13
N PRO A 29 -18.84 -9.80 29.37
CA PRO A 29 -19.59 -10.10 28.13
C PRO A 29 -18.82 -9.87 26.82
N PHE A 30 -17.62 -9.28 26.88
CA PHE A 30 -16.82 -8.93 25.70
C PHE A 30 -16.37 -10.14 24.88
N ARG A 31 -16.22 -11.32 25.51
CA ARG A 31 -15.94 -12.58 24.82
C ARG A 31 -17.05 -12.94 23.83
N TRP A 32 -18.31 -12.83 24.23
CA TRP A 32 -19.43 -13.07 23.32
C TRP A 32 -19.44 -12.05 22.19
N TYR A 33 -19.31 -10.75 22.52
CA TYR A 33 -19.28 -9.69 21.49
C TYR A 33 -18.11 -9.87 20.53
N TYR A 34 -16.94 -10.27 21.05
CA TYR A 34 -15.78 -10.57 20.24
C TYR A 34 -16.04 -11.75 19.30
N ALA A 35 -16.62 -12.84 19.80
CA ALA A 35 -16.88 -14.05 19.01
C ALA A 35 -18.02 -13.87 17.99
N ALA A 36 -19.08 -13.16 18.35
CA ALA A 36 -20.30 -13.02 17.55
C ALA A 36 -20.31 -11.78 16.63
N VAL A 37 -19.59 -10.71 16.99
CA VAL A 37 -19.59 -9.45 16.22
C VAL A 37 -18.18 -9.12 15.70
N PHE A 38 -17.18 -8.98 16.58
CA PHE A 38 -15.85 -8.53 16.17
C PHE A 38 -15.14 -9.52 15.25
N ARG A 39 -15.09 -10.81 15.61
CA ARG A 39 -14.36 -11.84 14.86
C ARG A 39 -14.97 -12.05 13.47
N PRO A 40 -16.30 -12.17 13.29
CA PRO A 40 -16.90 -12.17 11.96
C PRO A 40 -16.60 -10.91 11.17
N LEU A 41 -16.71 -9.74 11.80
CA LEU A 41 -16.50 -8.46 11.13
C LEU A 41 -15.03 -8.19 10.75
N PHE A 42 -14.04 -8.61 11.54
CA PHE A 42 -12.64 -8.23 11.34
C PHE A 42 -11.66 -9.38 11.06
N ARG A 43 -12.01 -10.63 11.38
CA ARG A 43 -11.10 -11.80 11.25
C ARG A 43 -11.53 -12.79 10.17
N GLN A 44 -12.82 -12.90 9.87
CA GLN A 44 -13.31 -13.73 8.78
C GLN A 44 -13.36 -12.89 7.49
N GLU A 45 -12.33 -13.00 6.66
CA GLU A 45 -12.20 -12.23 5.42
C GLU A 45 -13.13 -12.75 4.32
N GLU A 46 -13.47 -14.05 4.32
CA GLU A 46 -14.27 -14.68 3.28
C GLU A 46 -15.78 -14.56 3.49
N GLU A 47 -16.25 -14.53 4.73
CA GLU A 47 -17.69 -14.61 5.07
C GLU A 47 -18.43 -13.28 4.85
N TYR A 48 -17.76 -12.14 5.09
CA TYR A 48 -18.36 -10.80 5.02
C TYR A 48 -17.66 -9.90 4.01
N LYS A 49 -17.46 -10.35 2.76
CA LYS A 49 -16.78 -9.55 1.73
C LYS A 49 -17.48 -8.21 1.41
N TRP A 50 -18.79 -8.11 1.64
CA TRP A 50 -19.54 -6.87 1.45
C TRP A 50 -19.00 -5.71 2.29
N LYS A 51 -18.40 -5.98 3.46
CA LYS A 51 -17.86 -4.93 4.35
C LYS A 51 -16.75 -4.10 3.71
N TYR A 52 -16.00 -4.68 2.77
CA TYR A 52 -14.95 -3.97 2.06
C TYR A 52 -15.50 -2.87 1.12
N TRP A 53 -16.80 -2.91 0.80
CA TRP A 53 -17.51 -1.84 0.09
C TRP A 53 -17.92 -0.66 0.98
N LEU A 54 -17.83 -0.78 2.31
CA LEU A 54 -18.17 0.32 3.21
C LEU A 54 -17.28 1.55 2.99
N VAL A 55 -15.97 1.34 2.75
CA VAL A 55 -15.02 2.43 2.53
C VAL A 55 -15.25 3.13 1.18
N PRO A 56 -15.38 2.41 0.03
CA PRO A 56 -15.77 3.03 -1.24
C PRO A 56 -17.12 3.75 -1.17
N ALA A 57 -18.12 3.16 -0.51
CA ALA A 57 -19.44 3.77 -0.34
C ALA A 57 -19.37 5.06 0.48
N PHE A 58 -18.61 5.04 1.59
CA PHE A 58 -18.36 6.22 2.42
C PHE A 58 -17.66 7.33 1.62
N TYR A 59 -16.60 7.01 0.89
CA TYR A 59 -15.89 7.96 0.05
C TYR A 59 -16.79 8.56 -1.05
N THR A 60 -17.59 7.72 -1.72
CA THR A 60 -18.57 8.16 -2.72
C THR A 60 -19.63 9.08 -2.10
N GLY A 61 -20.09 8.76 -0.89
CA GLY A 61 -21.02 9.59 -0.13
C GLY A 61 -20.45 10.97 0.19
N ILE A 62 -19.19 11.05 0.65
CA ILE A 62 -18.49 12.32 0.87
C ILE A 62 -18.39 13.10 -0.45
N TYR A 63 -18.01 12.44 -1.54
CA TYR A 63 -17.88 13.08 -2.84
C TYR A 63 -19.20 13.71 -3.30
N ILE A 64 -20.30 12.97 -3.21
CA ILE A 64 -21.65 13.44 -3.57
C ILE A 64 -22.04 14.62 -2.68
N TYR A 65 -21.83 14.51 -1.37
CA TYR A 65 -22.11 15.58 -0.42
C TYR A 65 -21.33 16.87 -0.75
N CYS A 66 -20.02 16.77 -0.97
CA CYS A 66 -19.17 17.90 -1.35
C CYS A 66 -19.65 18.54 -2.66
N SER A 67 -19.98 17.72 -3.65
CA SER A 67 -20.48 18.19 -4.95
C SER A 67 -21.83 18.90 -4.81
N PHE A 68 -22.74 18.36 -4.00
CA PHE A 68 -24.02 18.98 -3.68
C PHE A 68 -23.81 20.34 -2.99
N VAL A 69 -23.02 20.39 -1.92
CA VAL A 69 -22.71 21.63 -1.20
C VAL A 69 -22.08 22.65 -2.13
N PHE A 70 -21.16 22.21 -2.99
CA PHE A 70 -20.54 23.06 -4.00
C PHE A 70 -21.57 23.69 -4.93
N TYR A 71 -22.40 22.89 -5.61
CA TYR A 71 -23.35 23.42 -6.60
C TYR A 71 -24.48 24.26 -5.98
N VAL A 72 -24.98 23.87 -4.80
CA VAL A 72 -26.13 24.54 -4.19
C VAL A 72 -25.73 25.78 -3.39
N HIS A 73 -24.62 25.72 -2.66
CA HIS A 73 -24.28 26.74 -1.65
C HIS A 73 -23.03 27.57 -1.97
N VAL A 74 -22.21 27.16 -2.95
CA VAL A 74 -20.91 27.81 -3.22
C VAL A 74 -20.79 28.29 -4.66
N TYR A 75 -21.33 27.56 -5.63
CA TYR A 75 -21.15 27.84 -7.05
C TYR A 75 -21.64 29.24 -7.43
N GLY A 76 -22.80 29.68 -6.92
CA GLY A 76 -23.34 31.02 -7.18
C GLY A 76 -22.40 32.14 -6.73
N GLU A 77 -21.72 31.97 -5.60
CA GLU A 77 -20.81 32.96 -5.01
C GLU A 77 -19.50 33.09 -5.79
N ILE A 78 -19.00 31.98 -6.36
CA ILE A 78 -17.73 31.96 -7.10
C ILE A 78 -17.90 32.18 -8.60
N ARG A 79 -19.13 32.04 -9.13
CA ARG A 79 -19.42 32.01 -10.57
C ARG A 79 -18.91 33.26 -11.30
N SER A 80 -19.07 34.43 -10.70
CA SER A 80 -18.63 35.71 -11.27
C SER A 80 -17.09 35.83 -11.38
N GLY A 81 -16.35 35.08 -10.57
CA GLY A 81 -14.89 35.05 -10.56
C GLY A 81 -14.26 33.90 -11.36
N LEU A 82 -15.06 33.05 -12.02
CA LEU A 82 -14.56 31.96 -12.86
C LEU A 82 -14.30 32.46 -14.29
N TYR A 83 -13.16 32.08 -14.85
CA TYR A 83 -12.93 32.27 -16.28
C TYR A 83 -13.85 31.33 -17.10
N THR A 84 -14.23 31.74 -18.31
CA THR A 84 -15.12 30.95 -19.19
C THR A 84 -14.63 29.52 -19.40
N LEU A 85 -13.31 29.33 -19.54
CA LEU A 85 -12.71 28.00 -19.68
C LEU A 85 -12.83 27.18 -18.40
N GLU A 86 -12.59 27.78 -17.23
CA GLU A 86 -12.74 27.10 -15.94
C GLU A 86 -14.18 26.60 -15.74
N ALA A 87 -15.17 27.46 -16.00
CA ALA A 87 -16.57 27.12 -15.86
C ALA A 87 -16.99 25.97 -16.80
N ARG A 88 -16.44 25.91 -18.03
CA ARG A 88 -16.70 24.83 -18.99
C ARG A 88 -16.01 23.52 -18.63
N CYS A 89 -14.81 23.58 -18.05
CA CYS A 89 -14.04 22.40 -17.66
C CYS A 89 -14.52 21.79 -16.34
N LEU A 90 -15.23 22.54 -15.50
CA LEU A 90 -15.65 22.12 -14.17
C LEU A 90 -16.40 20.76 -14.13
N PRO A 91 -17.37 20.46 -15.02
CA PRO A 91 -18.00 19.13 -15.05
C PRO A 91 -17.02 18.00 -15.36
N VAL A 92 -16.04 18.25 -16.24
CA VAL A 92 -15.01 17.27 -16.60
C VAL A 92 -14.06 17.02 -15.44
N VAL A 93 -13.64 18.09 -14.74
CA VAL A 93 -12.76 18.00 -13.56
C VAL A 93 -13.42 17.22 -12.43
N LEU A 94 -14.74 17.35 -12.24
CA LEU A 94 -15.50 16.56 -11.26
C LEU A 94 -15.74 15.12 -11.76
N ALA A 95 -16.06 14.91 -13.04
CA ALA A 95 -16.32 13.57 -13.56
C ALA A 95 -15.07 12.69 -13.62
N LEU A 96 -13.90 13.25 -13.92
CA LEU A 96 -12.68 12.47 -14.20
C LEU A 96 -12.22 11.60 -13.02
N PRO A 97 -12.17 12.07 -11.76
CA PRO A 97 -11.94 11.22 -10.59
C PRO A 97 -12.94 10.08 -10.43
N LEU A 98 -14.22 10.32 -10.70
CA LEU A 98 -15.26 9.29 -10.59
C LEU A 98 -15.10 8.22 -11.67
N LEU A 99 -14.87 8.65 -12.92
CA LEU A 99 -14.69 7.74 -14.06
C LEU A 99 -13.43 6.91 -13.91
N SER A 100 -12.28 7.53 -13.62
CA SER A 100 -11.02 6.82 -13.42
C SER A 100 -11.04 5.92 -12.19
N GLY A 101 -11.70 6.34 -11.10
CA GLY A 101 -11.96 5.51 -9.93
C GLY A 101 -12.82 4.30 -10.28
N TYR A 102 -13.93 4.50 -10.99
CA TYR A 102 -14.79 3.43 -11.49
C TYR A 102 -14.01 2.44 -12.37
N TYR A 103 -13.22 2.91 -13.34
CA TYR A 103 -12.38 2.04 -14.16
C TYR A 103 -11.37 1.25 -13.32
N THR A 104 -10.81 1.86 -12.27
CA THR A 104 -9.90 1.15 -11.36
C THR A 104 -10.64 0.10 -10.51
N ILE A 105 -11.90 0.34 -10.14
CA ILE A 105 -12.74 -0.63 -9.42
C ILE A 105 -13.06 -1.84 -10.31
N VAL A 106 -13.53 -1.60 -11.54
CA VAL A 106 -14.01 -2.68 -12.42
C VAL A 106 -12.89 -3.40 -13.17
N THR A 107 -11.75 -2.75 -13.38
CA THR A 107 -10.60 -3.39 -14.05
C THR A 107 -9.81 -4.21 -13.04
N SER A 108 -9.98 -5.53 -13.11
CA SER A 108 -9.19 -6.46 -12.33
C SER A 108 -7.72 -6.47 -12.78
N PRO A 109 -6.74 -6.40 -11.85
CA PRO A 109 -5.35 -6.63 -12.23
C PRO A 109 -5.14 -8.08 -12.65
N HIS A 110 -4.08 -8.34 -13.43
CA HIS A 110 -3.64 -9.66 -13.82
C HIS A 110 -3.25 -10.51 -12.61
N ASP A 111 -3.57 -11.80 -12.69
CA ASP A 111 -3.12 -12.80 -11.74
C ASP A 111 -2.22 -13.83 -12.41
N THR A 112 -1.62 -14.69 -11.59
CA THR A 112 -0.68 -15.72 -12.05
C THR A 112 -1.31 -16.78 -12.96
N ILE A 113 -2.64 -16.90 -13.02
CA ILE A 113 -3.32 -17.91 -13.83
C ILE A 113 -3.65 -17.36 -15.21
N THR A 114 -4.15 -16.13 -15.26
CA THR A 114 -4.70 -15.49 -16.47
C THR A 114 -3.67 -14.76 -17.31
N TYR A 115 -2.50 -14.47 -16.74
CA TYR A 115 -1.49 -13.69 -17.43
C TYR A 115 -0.80 -14.48 -18.53
N VAL A 116 -0.88 -13.94 -19.75
CA VAL A 116 -0.15 -14.40 -20.93
C VAL A 116 0.79 -13.28 -21.34
N GLY A 117 2.09 -13.45 -21.08
CA GLY A 117 3.11 -12.45 -21.41
C GLY A 117 4.51 -12.94 -21.04
N PRO A 118 5.54 -12.09 -21.19
CA PRO A 118 6.91 -12.44 -20.85
C PRO A 118 7.04 -12.83 -19.37
N GLU A 119 7.89 -13.82 -19.10
CA GLU A 119 8.19 -14.24 -17.74
C GLU A 119 8.88 -13.11 -16.96
N ILE A 120 8.40 -12.85 -15.75
CA ILE A 120 8.98 -11.84 -14.87
C ILE A 120 10.20 -12.46 -14.17
N PRO A 121 11.41 -11.90 -14.32
CA PRO A 121 12.62 -12.50 -13.78
C PRO A 121 12.65 -12.49 -12.25
N PHE A 122 13.29 -13.51 -11.67
CA PHE A 122 13.57 -13.62 -10.24
C PHE A 122 14.90 -12.93 -9.91
N ASP A 123 14.99 -12.28 -8.75
CA ASP A 123 16.25 -11.66 -8.30
C ASP A 123 17.08 -12.58 -7.39
N GLY A 124 16.50 -13.70 -6.95
CA GLY A 124 17.17 -14.66 -6.05
C GLY A 124 17.46 -14.11 -4.65
N ILE A 125 16.85 -12.97 -4.29
CA ILE A 125 16.97 -12.33 -2.98
C ILE A 125 15.59 -12.22 -2.35
N ILE A 126 14.70 -11.48 -3.00
CA ILE A 126 13.32 -11.22 -2.56
C ILE A 126 12.36 -12.19 -3.22
N PHE A 127 12.60 -12.50 -4.50
CA PHE A 127 11.78 -13.36 -5.32
C PHE A 127 12.61 -14.57 -5.76
N HIS A 128 12.16 -15.74 -5.33
CA HIS A 128 12.78 -17.03 -5.61
C HIS A 128 11.89 -17.84 -6.54
N ASP A 129 12.52 -18.69 -7.35
CA ASP A 129 11.80 -19.62 -8.22
C ASP A 129 11.14 -20.74 -7.40
N ASN A 130 10.24 -21.50 -8.03
CA ASN A 130 9.58 -22.68 -7.46
C ASN A 130 8.82 -22.47 -6.13
N ILE A 131 8.62 -21.21 -5.70
CA ILE A 131 7.80 -20.90 -4.53
C ILE A 131 6.33 -21.10 -4.87
N VAL A 132 5.64 -21.93 -4.10
CA VAL A 132 4.20 -22.17 -4.23
C VAL A 132 3.43 -21.32 -3.22
N CYS A 133 2.38 -20.65 -3.68
CA CYS A 133 1.45 -19.96 -2.80
C CYS A 133 0.68 -20.99 -1.96
N ARG A 134 0.76 -20.90 -0.64
CA ARG A 134 0.04 -21.81 0.27
C ARG A 134 -1.49 -21.77 0.10
N SER A 135 -2.05 -20.58 -0.11
CA SER A 135 -3.50 -20.39 -0.26
C SER A 135 -4.00 -20.84 -1.63
N CYS A 136 -3.34 -20.39 -2.70
CA CYS A 136 -3.78 -20.66 -4.07
C CYS A 136 -3.26 -22.00 -4.64
N ARG A 137 -2.27 -22.63 -3.99
CA ARG A 137 -1.58 -23.86 -4.45
C ARG A 137 -1.01 -23.77 -5.86
N LEU A 138 -0.54 -22.59 -6.26
CA LEU A 138 0.06 -22.31 -7.56
C LEU A 138 1.47 -21.75 -7.42
N LYS A 139 2.34 -22.03 -8.39
CA LYS A 139 3.70 -21.47 -8.46
C LYS A 139 3.58 -19.95 -8.60
N LYS A 140 4.27 -19.22 -7.74
CA LYS A 140 4.26 -17.75 -7.74
C LYS A 140 5.20 -17.25 -8.84
N ALA A 141 4.69 -16.37 -9.70
CA ALA A 141 5.55 -15.55 -10.54
C ALA A 141 6.36 -14.57 -9.66
N ALA A 142 7.53 -14.13 -10.15
CA ALA A 142 8.27 -13.06 -9.49
C ALA A 142 7.39 -11.80 -9.35
N ARG A 143 7.64 -11.00 -8.31
CA ARG A 143 6.86 -9.78 -7.99
C ARG A 143 5.37 -10.00 -7.72
N SER A 144 4.90 -11.25 -7.65
CA SER A 144 3.51 -11.57 -7.29
C SER A 144 3.28 -11.65 -5.77
N LYS A 145 2.06 -11.34 -5.34
CA LYS A 145 1.61 -11.44 -3.94
C LYS A 145 0.19 -11.99 -3.86
N HIS A 146 -0.03 -12.96 -2.97
CA HIS A 146 -1.38 -13.38 -2.62
C HIS A 146 -2.07 -12.26 -1.83
N CYS A 147 -3.21 -11.81 -2.31
CA CYS A 147 -4.12 -10.96 -1.55
C CYS A 147 -5.26 -11.81 -1.02
N SER A 148 -5.39 -11.91 0.30
CA SER A 148 -6.43 -12.71 0.95
C SER A 148 -7.83 -12.12 0.74
N ILE A 149 -7.96 -10.79 0.64
CA ILE A 149 -9.23 -10.11 0.32
C ILE A 149 -9.71 -10.49 -1.08
N CYS A 150 -8.83 -10.41 -2.08
CA CYS A 150 -9.15 -10.78 -3.46
C CYS A 150 -9.14 -12.30 -3.70
N GLY A 151 -8.56 -13.10 -2.79
CA GLY A 151 -8.47 -14.55 -2.89
C GLY A 151 -7.54 -15.07 -4.00
N ARG A 152 -6.61 -14.25 -4.52
CA ARG A 152 -5.76 -14.62 -5.66
C ARG A 152 -4.36 -13.98 -5.61
N CYS A 153 -3.42 -14.55 -6.37
CA CYS A 153 -2.06 -14.04 -6.53
C CYS A 153 -2.01 -12.96 -7.61
N ILE A 154 -1.87 -11.70 -7.19
CA ILE A 154 -1.80 -10.53 -8.07
C ILE A 154 -0.37 -10.39 -8.60
N LEU A 155 -0.22 -10.13 -9.90
CA LEU A 155 1.08 -9.88 -10.53
C LEU A 155 1.54 -8.44 -10.34
N VAL A 156 2.86 -8.27 -10.18
CA VAL A 156 3.51 -6.97 -9.88
C VAL A 156 2.69 -6.21 -8.84
N ALA A 157 2.37 -6.89 -7.74
CA ALA A 157 1.35 -6.45 -6.81
C ALA A 157 1.83 -5.23 -6.02
N ASP A 158 1.07 -4.13 -6.05
CA ASP A 158 1.34 -2.96 -5.22
C ASP A 158 0.73 -3.12 -3.82
N HIS A 159 -0.60 -3.06 -3.76
CA HIS A 159 -1.38 -3.15 -2.55
C HIS A 159 -2.84 -3.49 -2.88
N HIS A 160 -3.61 -3.85 -1.87
CA HIS A 160 -5.06 -3.84 -1.97
C HIS A 160 -5.57 -2.46 -1.55
N CYS A 161 -6.19 -1.73 -2.48
CA CYS A 161 -6.67 -0.38 -2.20
C CYS A 161 -8.05 -0.45 -1.55
N VAL A 162 -8.12 -0.15 -0.25
CA VAL A 162 -9.39 -0.15 0.50
C VAL A 162 -10.38 0.89 0.00
N TRP A 163 -9.91 1.97 -0.64
CA TRP A 163 -10.76 3.03 -1.20
C TRP A 163 -11.49 2.63 -2.48
N LEU A 164 -10.94 1.65 -3.19
CA LEU A 164 -11.46 1.16 -4.47
C LEU A 164 -11.91 -0.30 -4.38
N ASN A 165 -11.72 -0.95 -3.23
CA ASN A 165 -11.98 -2.37 -3.01
C ASN A 165 -11.44 -3.27 -4.14
N ASN A 166 -10.24 -2.95 -4.63
CA ASN A 166 -9.56 -3.69 -5.69
C ASN A 166 -8.06 -3.70 -5.44
N CYS A 167 -7.38 -4.75 -5.92
CA CYS A 167 -5.93 -4.78 -5.93
C CYS A 167 -5.38 -3.88 -7.03
N ILE A 168 -4.30 -3.17 -6.71
CA ILE A 168 -3.52 -2.42 -7.67
C ILE A 168 -2.30 -3.26 -8.04
N GLY A 169 -2.14 -3.52 -9.33
CA GLY A 169 -1.07 -4.33 -9.88
C GLY A 169 -1.05 -4.26 -11.40
N LEU A 170 -0.35 -5.20 -12.01
CA LEU A 170 -0.26 -5.28 -13.45
C LEU A 170 -1.66 -5.29 -14.11
N GLY A 171 -1.86 -4.50 -15.16
CA GLY A 171 -3.11 -4.45 -15.93
C GLY A 171 -4.08 -3.34 -15.51
N ASN A 172 -3.94 -2.75 -14.32
CA ASN A 172 -4.80 -1.64 -13.88
C ASN A 172 -4.07 -0.42 -13.29
N TYR A 173 -2.73 -0.41 -13.26
CA TYR A 173 -1.94 0.73 -12.79
C TYR A 173 -2.30 2.04 -13.50
N GLN A 174 -2.57 2.03 -14.80
CA GLN A 174 -2.90 3.22 -15.59
C GLN A 174 -4.18 3.92 -15.10
N TYR A 175 -5.21 3.15 -14.74
CA TYR A 175 -6.45 3.70 -14.21
C TYR A 175 -6.25 4.25 -12.81
N PHE A 176 -5.48 3.54 -11.98
CA PHE A 176 -5.13 3.99 -10.64
C PHE A 176 -4.33 5.30 -10.64
N TYR A 177 -3.32 5.42 -11.49
CA TYR A 177 -2.55 6.66 -11.59
C TYR A 177 -3.36 7.81 -12.16
N LEU A 178 -4.24 7.55 -13.14
CA LEU A 178 -5.17 8.56 -13.62
C LEU A 178 -6.11 9.02 -12.50
N PHE A 179 -6.64 8.10 -11.70
CA PHE A 179 -7.48 8.39 -10.53
C PHE A 179 -6.77 9.25 -9.49
N LEU A 180 -5.51 8.93 -9.16
CA LEU A 180 -4.71 9.72 -8.22
C LEU A 180 -4.44 11.13 -8.74
N LEU A 181 -3.98 11.24 -9.99
CA LEU A 181 -3.69 12.53 -10.60
C LEU A 181 -4.95 13.39 -10.70
N SER A 182 -6.08 12.83 -11.17
CA SER A 182 -7.32 13.58 -11.30
C SER A 182 -7.86 14.04 -9.95
N ASN A 183 -7.78 13.19 -8.91
CA ASN A 183 -8.17 13.58 -7.54
C ASN A 183 -7.27 14.70 -7.01
N CYS A 184 -5.97 14.51 -7.12
CA CYS A 184 -4.97 15.47 -6.66
C CYS A 184 -5.17 16.82 -7.34
N SER A 185 -5.33 16.84 -8.66
CA SER A 185 -5.58 18.06 -9.44
C SER A 185 -6.90 18.73 -9.06
N MET A 186 -8.01 17.97 -8.98
CA MET A 186 -9.31 18.51 -8.59
C MET A 186 -9.29 19.13 -7.19
N LEU A 187 -8.76 18.41 -6.19
CA LEU A 187 -8.71 18.87 -4.80
C LEU A 187 -7.77 20.09 -4.63
N SER A 188 -6.63 20.08 -5.32
CA SER A 188 -5.68 21.20 -5.30
C SER A 188 -6.30 22.45 -5.94
N TYR A 189 -6.95 22.28 -7.09
CA TYR A 189 -7.67 23.36 -7.77
C TYR A 189 -8.78 23.93 -6.88
N ALA A 190 -9.64 23.07 -6.32
CA ALA A 190 -10.71 23.49 -5.42
C ALA A 190 -10.16 24.26 -4.20
N THR A 191 -9.08 23.76 -3.59
CA THR A 191 -8.40 24.42 -2.46
C THR A 191 -7.93 25.82 -2.83
N ILE A 192 -7.21 25.96 -3.96
CA ILE A 192 -6.69 27.26 -4.41
C ILE A 192 -7.84 28.22 -4.71
N ARG A 193 -8.88 27.77 -5.42
CA ARG A 193 -10.01 28.62 -5.81
C ARG A 193 -10.88 29.06 -4.64
N LEU A 194 -11.14 28.19 -3.67
CA LEU A 194 -11.89 28.58 -2.48
C LEU A 194 -11.05 29.55 -1.62
N SER A 195 -9.74 29.31 -1.51
CA SER A 195 -8.84 30.18 -0.77
C SER A 195 -8.71 31.57 -1.41
N SER A 196 -8.73 31.68 -2.73
CA SER A 196 -8.64 32.99 -3.41
C SER A 196 -9.87 33.87 -3.19
N VAL A 197 -11.03 33.26 -2.92
CA VAL A 197 -12.28 33.98 -2.64
C VAL A 197 -12.48 34.21 -1.14
N ALA A 198 -11.76 33.50 -0.26
CA ALA A 198 -11.87 33.64 1.19
C ALA A 198 -11.66 35.08 1.74
N PRO A 199 -10.78 35.94 1.19
CA PRO A 199 -10.61 37.32 1.66
C PRO A 199 -11.87 38.19 1.53
N SER A 200 -12.85 37.80 0.71
CA SER A 200 -14.14 38.51 0.57
C SER A 200 -15.04 38.45 1.81
N GLY A 201 -14.63 37.72 2.86
CA GLY A 201 -15.43 37.52 4.08
C GLY A 201 -16.47 36.40 3.95
N LEU A 202 -16.58 35.75 2.78
CA LEU A 202 -17.56 34.71 2.49
C LEU A 202 -17.50 33.50 3.45
N TRP A 203 -16.31 33.14 3.92
CA TRP A 203 -16.11 32.07 4.91
C TRP A 203 -16.70 32.39 6.30
N ARG A 204 -16.90 33.67 6.63
CA ARG A 204 -17.55 34.09 7.89
C ARG A 204 -19.07 34.09 7.76
N SER A 205 -19.60 34.41 6.58
CA SER A 205 -21.05 34.50 6.34
C SER A 205 -21.69 33.16 5.94
N ASN A 206 -20.96 32.30 5.22
CA ASN A 206 -21.47 31.04 4.69
C ASN A 206 -20.75 29.85 5.34
N LYS A 207 -21.43 29.18 6.28
CA LYS A 207 -20.89 28.00 6.98
C LYS A 207 -20.60 26.85 6.02
N SER A 208 -21.44 26.64 5.00
CA SER A 208 -21.26 25.59 4.00
C SER A 208 -19.99 25.81 3.17
N PHE A 209 -19.68 27.07 2.85
CA PHE A 209 -18.42 27.45 2.21
C PHE A 209 -17.21 27.08 3.07
N LEU A 210 -17.22 27.48 4.35
CA LEU A 210 -16.14 27.18 5.28
C LEU A 210 -15.95 25.66 5.46
N SER A 211 -17.04 24.92 5.63
CA SER A 211 -17.00 23.45 5.75
C SER A 211 -16.42 22.80 4.50
N LEU A 212 -16.86 23.22 3.30
CA LEU A 212 -16.32 22.70 2.04
C LEU A 212 -14.83 23.01 1.91
N MET A 213 -14.42 24.24 2.20
CA MET A 213 -13.02 24.68 2.14
C MET A 213 -12.12 23.83 3.05
N ILE A 214 -12.49 23.66 4.32
CA ILE A 214 -11.73 22.83 5.26
C ILE A 214 -11.61 21.40 4.74
N LEU A 215 -12.72 20.83 4.27
CA LEU A 215 -12.78 19.45 3.81
C LEU A 215 -11.89 19.22 2.57
N VAL A 216 -11.98 20.08 1.55
CA VAL A 216 -11.13 19.95 0.35
C VAL A 216 -9.66 20.21 0.67
N CYS A 217 -9.33 21.15 1.56
CA CYS A 217 -7.96 21.40 1.99
C CYS A 217 -7.35 20.17 2.66
N CYS A 218 -8.06 19.55 3.61
CA CYS A 218 -7.59 18.36 4.31
C CYS A 218 -7.38 17.19 3.35
N PHE A 219 -8.35 16.93 2.46
CA PHE A 219 -8.21 15.86 1.46
C PHE A 219 -7.14 16.17 0.41
N ALA A 220 -6.92 17.43 0.04
CA ALA A 220 -5.86 17.83 -0.89
C ALA A 220 -4.49 17.46 -0.32
N VAL A 221 -4.20 17.78 0.95
CA VAL A 221 -2.92 17.43 1.59
C VAL A 221 -2.69 15.92 1.56
N ILE A 222 -3.70 15.14 1.98
CA ILE A 222 -3.63 13.66 1.98
C ILE A 222 -3.39 13.14 0.55
N SER A 223 -4.14 13.65 -0.42
CA SER A 223 -4.05 13.24 -1.82
C SER A 223 -2.69 13.58 -2.44
N ILE A 224 -2.14 14.77 -2.15
CA ILE A 224 -0.81 15.20 -2.62
C ILE A 224 0.26 14.29 -2.04
N SER A 225 0.25 14.05 -0.72
CA SER A 225 1.23 13.18 -0.07
C SER A 225 1.19 11.76 -0.62
N PHE A 226 -0.01 11.19 -0.78
CA PHE A 226 -0.16 9.84 -1.32
C PHE A 226 0.25 9.76 -2.80
N THR A 227 -0.13 10.75 -3.62
CA THR A 227 0.29 10.84 -5.03
C THR A 227 1.81 10.93 -5.11
N TYR A 228 2.44 11.80 -4.33
CA TYR A 228 3.91 11.90 -4.29
C TYR A 228 4.56 10.57 -3.93
N MET A 229 4.10 9.88 -2.88
CA MET A 229 4.65 8.58 -2.49
C MET A 229 4.54 7.54 -3.62
N GLN A 230 3.40 7.48 -4.30
CA GLN A 230 3.17 6.54 -5.42
C GLN A 230 4.06 6.85 -6.63
N PHE A 231 4.27 8.13 -6.94
CA PHE A 231 5.16 8.54 -8.03
C PHE A 231 6.65 8.42 -7.66
N ALA A 232 7.02 8.56 -6.39
CA ALA A 232 8.37 8.26 -5.91
C ALA A 232 8.68 6.76 -6.06
N LEU A 233 7.71 5.88 -5.78
CA LEU A 233 7.84 4.45 -6.05
C LEU A 233 8.07 4.17 -7.55
N VAL A 234 7.37 4.89 -8.45
CA VAL A 234 7.59 4.78 -9.90
C VAL A 234 9.01 5.21 -10.26
N ARG A 235 9.48 6.35 -9.74
CA ARG A 235 10.87 6.80 -9.93
C ARG A 235 11.86 5.72 -9.51
N ASP A 236 11.61 5.05 -8.39
CA ASP A 236 12.51 4.05 -7.81
C ASP A 236 12.29 2.62 -8.41
N GLY A 237 11.38 2.44 -9.38
CA GLY A 237 11.12 1.15 -10.05
C GLY A 237 10.43 0.06 -9.20
N MET A 238 10.00 0.39 -7.97
CA MET A 238 9.57 -0.59 -6.97
C MET A 238 8.11 -0.41 -6.53
N THR A 239 7.36 -1.49 -6.34
CA THR A 239 5.99 -1.43 -5.80
C THR A 239 5.98 -1.14 -4.30
N THR A 240 4.83 -0.74 -3.74
CA THR A 240 4.67 -0.59 -2.28
C THR A 240 5.05 -1.90 -1.56
N ASN A 241 4.60 -3.04 -2.07
CA ASN A 241 4.96 -4.36 -1.54
C ASN A 241 6.46 -4.69 -1.62
N GLU A 242 7.18 -4.14 -2.58
CA GLU A 242 8.62 -4.37 -2.72
C GLU A 242 9.44 -3.46 -1.82
N LYS A 243 9.02 -2.21 -1.65
CA LYS A 243 9.70 -1.23 -0.78
C LYS A 243 9.94 -1.76 0.63
N ASP A 244 8.92 -2.39 1.23
CA ASP A 244 9.04 -2.97 2.57
C ASP A 244 10.06 -4.11 2.64
N LYS A 245 10.17 -4.91 1.58
CA LYS A 245 11.13 -6.02 1.51
C LYS A 245 12.55 -5.50 1.29
N TRP A 246 12.69 -4.49 0.44
CA TRP A 246 13.96 -3.81 0.19
C TRP A 246 14.52 -3.14 1.44
N TYR A 247 13.67 -2.60 2.31
CA TYR A 247 14.12 -2.09 3.61
C TYR A 247 14.87 -3.16 4.42
N THR A 248 14.36 -4.39 4.46
CA THR A 248 15.05 -5.51 5.12
C THR A 248 16.37 -5.85 4.45
N ILE A 249 16.40 -5.90 3.11
CA ILE A 249 17.64 -6.18 2.36
C ILE A 249 18.70 -5.11 2.61
N HIS A 250 18.33 -3.83 2.58
CA HIS A 250 19.25 -2.72 2.85
C HIS A 250 19.80 -2.77 4.27
N LYS A 251 18.99 -3.20 5.24
CA LYS A 251 19.45 -3.44 6.62
C LYS A 251 20.46 -4.58 6.68
N LEU A 252 20.22 -5.69 5.96
CA LEU A 252 21.16 -6.81 5.87
C LEU A 252 22.48 -6.39 5.21
N MET A 253 22.43 -5.62 4.12
CA MET A 253 23.63 -5.08 3.47
C MET A 253 24.43 -4.18 4.41
N ARG A 254 23.77 -3.22 5.09
CA ARG A 254 24.42 -2.31 6.02
C ARG A 254 25.09 -3.02 7.20
N ASN A 255 24.49 -4.11 7.66
CA ASN A 255 25.04 -4.95 8.72
C ASN A 255 26.05 -5.97 8.21
N GLU A 256 26.40 -5.92 6.91
CA GLU A 256 27.27 -6.86 6.23
C GLU A 256 26.79 -8.32 6.35
N GLN A 257 25.48 -8.54 6.42
CA GLN A 257 24.89 -9.88 6.61
C GLN A 257 24.50 -10.54 5.30
N LEU A 258 24.34 -9.79 4.21
CA LEU A 258 24.01 -10.33 2.90
C LEU A 258 25.28 -10.73 2.15
N LEU A 259 25.32 -11.97 1.69
CA LEU A 259 26.44 -12.58 0.98
C LEU A 259 26.00 -13.04 -0.40
N LYS A 260 26.92 -12.95 -1.37
CA LYS A 260 26.75 -13.49 -2.71
C LYS A 260 27.89 -14.47 -3.00
N LEU A 261 27.55 -15.64 -3.54
CA LEU A 261 28.56 -16.61 -3.97
C LEU A 261 29.26 -16.09 -5.25
N ASN A 262 30.56 -16.34 -5.39
CA ASN A 262 31.30 -15.88 -6.57
C ASN A 262 31.01 -16.73 -7.81
N ASN A 263 30.72 -18.02 -7.62
CA ASN A 263 30.52 -18.99 -8.70
C ASN A 263 29.04 -19.14 -9.10
N ASP A 264 28.11 -18.73 -8.24
CA ASP A 264 26.66 -18.87 -8.42
C ASP A 264 25.96 -17.52 -8.14
N CYS A 265 24.88 -17.18 -8.84
CA CYS A 265 24.05 -16.01 -8.53
C CYS A 265 23.15 -16.20 -7.28
N LYS A 266 23.60 -16.98 -6.29
CA LYS A 266 22.84 -17.28 -5.07
C LYS A 266 23.25 -16.36 -3.92
N PHE A 267 22.26 -16.01 -3.11
CA PHE A 267 22.41 -15.11 -1.98
C PHE A 267 22.11 -15.79 -0.65
N TYR A 268 22.96 -15.52 0.33
CA TYR A 268 22.87 -16.08 1.68
C TYR A 268 22.89 -14.97 2.73
N ILE A 269 22.33 -15.27 3.90
CA ILE A 269 22.32 -14.39 5.07
C ILE A 269 23.23 -15.02 6.13
N ARG A 270 24.22 -14.27 6.62
CA ARG A 270 25.01 -14.68 7.79
C ARG A 270 24.45 -14.06 9.06
N ILE A 271 24.35 -14.88 10.11
CA ILE A 271 23.95 -14.47 11.45
C ILE A 271 25.09 -14.82 12.41
N LYS A 272 25.46 -13.86 13.27
CA LYS A 272 26.46 -14.09 14.32
C LYS A 272 25.82 -14.93 15.42
N ASN A 273 26.41 -16.07 15.76
CA ASN A 273 25.99 -16.79 16.96
C ASN A 273 26.36 -15.99 18.22
N SER A 274 25.48 -16.02 19.22
CA SER A 274 25.86 -15.57 20.57
C SER A 274 27.02 -16.46 21.04
N PRO A 275 28.06 -15.90 21.68
CA PRO A 275 29.18 -16.70 22.15
C PRO A 275 28.65 -17.76 23.12
N THR A 276 28.81 -19.03 22.78
CA THR A 276 28.71 -20.10 23.77
C THR A 276 29.74 -19.83 24.86
N PRO A 277 29.36 -19.76 26.15
CA PRO A 277 30.35 -19.60 27.21
C PRO A 277 31.28 -20.81 27.18
N SER A 278 32.51 -20.60 26.70
CA SER A 278 33.55 -21.61 26.70
C SER A 278 33.97 -21.86 28.15
N SER A 279 33.63 -23.02 28.70
CA SER A 279 34.19 -23.54 29.93
C SER A 279 35.67 -23.89 29.71
N HIS A 280 36.57 -23.05 30.25
CA HIS A 280 38.03 -23.25 30.46
C HIS A 280 38.87 -23.68 29.21
N THR A 281 40.09 -23.22 28.93
CA THR A 281 41.25 -22.95 29.79
C THR A 281 42.33 -22.23 28.96
N SER A 282 43.17 -21.42 29.63
CA SER A 282 44.56 -21.02 29.29
C SER A 282 44.88 -20.27 27.97
N THR A 283 45.26 -19.00 28.18
CA THR A 283 46.44 -18.30 27.60
C THR A 283 46.85 -18.64 26.16
N SER A 284 46.27 -17.93 25.21
CA SER A 284 46.88 -17.56 23.92
C SER A 284 46.02 -16.47 23.30
N THR A 285 46.63 -15.56 22.53
CA THR A 285 46.02 -14.42 21.83
C THR A 285 44.58 -14.68 21.38
N ARG A 286 43.61 -13.95 21.96
CA ARG A 286 42.18 -14.04 21.62
C ARG A 286 41.91 -13.48 20.23
N THR A 287 42.21 -14.23 19.17
CA THR A 287 41.48 -14.10 17.92
C THR A 287 40.08 -14.64 18.17
N THR A 288 39.11 -13.72 18.31
CA THR A 288 37.70 -14.10 18.44
C THR A 288 37.21 -14.61 17.08
N HIS A 289 37.32 -15.93 16.86
CA HIS A 289 36.65 -16.57 15.74
C HIS A 289 35.15 -16.59 16.03
N TYR A 290 34.43 -15.61 15.49
CA TYR A 290 32.98 -15.62 15.49
C TYR A 290 32.50 -16.76 14.59
N GLN A 291 31.74 -17.69 15.16
CA GLN A 291 31.05 -18.71 14.39
C GLN A 291 29.79 -18.08 13.78
N TYR A 292 29.64 -18.24 12.47
CA TYR A 292 28.48 -17.75 11.72
C TYR A 292 27.62 -18.92 11.28
N GLU A 293 26.31 -18.71 11.32
CA GLU A 293 25.34 -19.57 10.64
C GLU A 293 24.88 -18.89 9.35
N TYR A 294 24.75 -19.70 8.30
CA TYR A 294 24.37 -19.23 6.97
C TYR A 294 23.00 -19.78 6.58
N TYR A 295 22.13 -18.89 6.15
CA TYR A 295 20.77 -19.18 5.75
C TYR A 295 20.57 -18.77 4.29
N SER A 296 19.73 -19.48 3.56
CA SER A 296 19.27 -19.01 2.25
C SER A 296 18.47 -17.72 2.42
N THR A 297 18.55 -16.82 1.43
CA THR A 297 17.63 -15.67 1.35
C THR A 297 16.19 -16.09 1.02
N ASN A 298 15.98 -17.34 0.60
CA ASN A 298 14.65 -17.91 0.41
C ASN A 298 13.97 -18.15 1.77
N PRO A 299 12.89 -17.43 2.12
CA PRO A 299 12.23 -17.59 3.41
C PRO A 299 11.49 -18.93 3.57
N TYR A 300 11.39 -19.72 2.50
CA TYR A 300 10.77 -21.05 2.50
C TYR A 300 11.81 -22.18 2.62
N ASP A 301 13.10 -21.86 2.66
CA ASP A 301 14.18 -22.82 2.88
C ASP A 301 14.65 -22.75 4.34
N PRO A 302 14.31 -23.74 5.20
CA PRO A 302 14.67 -23.74 6.61
C PRO A 302 16.10 -24.24 6.85
N LYS A 303 16.84 -24.64 5.82
CA LYS A 303 18.15 -25.27 5.98
C LYS A 303 19.22 -24.27 6.36
N THR A 304 20.18 -24.74 7.15
CA THR A 304 21.46 -24.06 7.40
C THR A 304 22.51 -24.59 6.44
N TYR A 305 23.43 -23.71 6.06
CA TYR A 305 24.50 -24.00 5.12
C TYR A 305 25.87 -23.74 5.77
N SER A 306 26.89 -24.50 5.37
CA SER A 306 28.28 -24.20 5.68
C SER A 306 28.96 -23.65 4.43
N LEU A 307 29.53 -22.45 4.52
CA LEU A 307 30.24 -21.80 3.42
C LEU A 307 31.78 -21.85 3.59
N SER A 308 32.31 -22.81 4.36
CA SER A 308 33.75 -22.94 4.67
C SER A 308 34.64 -23.00 3.43
N ASP A 309 34.21 -23.76 2.41
CA ASP A 309 35.02 -24.06 1.22
C ASP A 309 34.53 -23.32 -0.03
N THR A 310 33.57 -22.42 0.11
CA THR A 310 32.96 -21.69 -1.01
C THR A 310 33.41 -20.23 -1.01
N SER A 311 33.84 -19.73 -2.16
CA SER A 311 34.20 -18.32 -2.32
C SER A 311 32.94 -17.45 -2.37
N TYR A 312 32.83 -16.49 -1.45
CA TYR A 312 31.74 -15.52 -1.37
C TYR A 312 32.26 -14.13 -1.04
N HIS A 313 31.48 -13.10 -1.35
CA HIS A 313 31.72 -11.72 -0.92
C HIS A 313 30.49 -11.13 -0.23
N VAL A 314 30.72 -10.11 0.60
CA VAL A 314 29.66 -9.32 1.23
C VAL A 314 29.08 -8.38 0.19
N VAL A 315 27.75 -8.37 0.08
CA VAL A 315 27.01 -7.49 -0.83
C VAL A 315 26.92 -6.11 -0.20
N ASN A 316 27.77 -5.20 -0.69
CA ASN A 316 27.88 -3.83 -0.20
C ASN A 316 27.43 -2.79 -1.23
N SER A 317 27.29 -3.19 -2.50
CA SER A 317 26.85 -2.33 -3.59
C SER A 317 25.55 -2.85 -4.21
N TYR A 318 24.75 -1.94 -4.77
CA TYR A 318 23.58 -2.31 -5.57
C TYR A 318 23.98 -3.00 -6.89
N GLN A 319 25.23 -2.81 -7.35
CA GLN A 319 25.76 -3.44 -8.57
C GLN A 319 25.91 -4.96 -8.41
N ASP A 320 26.02 -5.44 -7.17
CA ASP A 320 26.11 -6.87 -6.87
C ASP A 320 24.75 -7.57 -7.00
N ILE A 321 23.66 -6.80 -7.11
CA ILE A 321 22.29 -7.28 -7.09
C ILE A 321 21.66 -7.23 -8.49
N PRO A 322 20.98 -8.31 -8.95
CA PRO A 322 20.24 -8.30 -10.20
C PRO A 322 19.15 -7.20 -10.22
N ASN A 323 19.24 -6.26 -11.16
CA ASN A 323 18.23 -5.22 -11.31
C ASN A 323 17.06 -5.70 -12.18
N ILE A 324 15.94 -6.05 -11.52
CA ILE A 324 14.65 -6.37 -12.15
C ILE A 324 13.60 -5.27 -11.94
N TYR A 325 14.00 -4.10 -11.41
CA TYR A 325 13.11 -3.08 -10.85
C TYR A 325 13.17 -1.77 -11.63
N ASP A 326 14.35 -1.17 -11.73
CA ASP A 326 14.55 0.17 -12.29
C ASP A 326 15.07 0.10 -13.73
N ARG A 327 14.52 0.94 -14.60
CA ARG A 327 14.87 1.08 -16.01
C ARG A 327 15.68 2.35 -16.29
N CYS A 328 16.22 2.99 -15.25
CA CYS A 328 17.08 4.18 -15.34
C CYS A 328 16.34 5.46 -15.76
N SER A 329 15.00 5.43 -15.93
CA SER A 329 14.21 6.64 -16.08
C SER A 329 12.79 6.48 -15.54
N PHE A 330 12.27 7.58 -15.00
CA PHE A 330 10.90 7.65 -14.50
C PHE A 330 9.86 7.20 -15.54
N TRP A 331 9.99 7.66 -16.79
CA TRP A 331 9.02 7.35 -17.85
C TRP A 331 9.07 5.88 -18.29
N GLN A 332 10.25 5.26 -18.32
CA GLN A 332 10.37 3.84 -18.60
C GLN A 332 9.78 2.99 -17.47
N ASN A 333 10.02 3.37 -16.21
CA ASN A 333 9.41 2.71 -15.06
C ASN A 333 7.88 2.84 -15.08
N LEU A 334 7.36 4.03 -15.40
CA LEU A 334 5.92 4.26 -15.52
C LEU A 334 5.31 3.41 -16.64
N LYS A 335 5.95 3.39 -17.82
CA LYS A 335 5.50 2.57 -18.95
C LYS A 335 5.47 1.08 -18.59
N GLN A 336 6.52 0.58 -17.95
CA GLN A 336 6.60 -0.81 -17.51
C GLN A 336 5.50 -1.18 -16.51
N ARG A 337 5.12 -0.27 -15.60
CA ARG A 337 3.99 -0.53 -14.70
C ARG A 337 2.65 -0.64 -15.42
N CYS A 338 2.42 0.22 -16.39
CA CYS A 338 1.12 0.33 -17.06
C CYS A 338 0.92 -0.71 -18.17
N VAL A 339 1.99 -1.16 -18.84
CA VAL A 339 1.87 -1.96 -20.08
C VAL A 339 2.67 -3.26 -20.05
N LEU A 340 3.67 -3.37 -19.17
CA LEU A 340 4.79 -4.34 -19.19
C LEU A 340 5.63 -4.35 -20.47
#